data_AF-A0A5C3R486-F1
#
_entry.id   AF-A0A5C3R486-F1
#
_cell.length_a   1.000
_cell.length_b   1.000
_cell.length_c   1.000
_cell.angle_alpha   90.00
_cell.angle_beta   90.00
_cell.angle_gamma   90.00
#
_symmetry.space_group_name_H-M   'P 1'
#
loop_
_entity.id
_entity.type
_entity.pdbx_description
1 polymer ?
#
loop_
_entity_poly.entity_id
_entity_poly.type
_entity_poly.pdbx_seq_one_letter_code
_entity_poly.pdbx_strand_id
1 'polypeptide(L)'
;MPSKKKAGSKTAAAPTQPIEISEEEQWRLINESGILNQVPQGISPSTLYPPSEAQVAAQSPPESSFCDEIFNAALLVIPFSSMFLLMEILIHQQYAKEVTVKSLAERLGPAIPILAVFIFYTNRHKNAWPTQLLLFVLANIGGPRLIWLFNRASYVLIMMQAPPLATLWVYAIVQLTLGRAILNLVIVGVWMKWAGMKLSSIG
;
A
#
# COMPACT_ATOMS: atom_id res chain seq x y z
N MET A 1 -77.53 -44.06 1.26
CA MET A 1 -78.01 -43.84 -0.12
C MET A 1 -78.37 -42.35 -0.28
N PRO A 2 -78.18 -41.72 -1.45
CA PRO A 2 -76.99 -40.90 -1.72
C PRO A 2 -77.28 -39.45 -2.18
N SER A 3 -76.20 -38.64 -2.22
CA SER A 3 -75.84 -37.62 -3.22
C SER A 3 -76.68 -36.34 -3.36
N LYS A 4 -76.02 -35.17 -3.22
CA LYS A 4 -76.07 -34.14 -4.27
C LYS A 4 -74.80 -33.28 -4.30
N LYS A 5 -74.28 -33.18 -5.52
CA LYS A 5 -73.01 -32.61 -5.96
C LYS A 5 -72.94 -31.09 -5.79
N LYS A 6 -71.77 -30.60 -5.34
CA LYS A 6 -71.33 -29.21 -5.52
C LYS A 6 -70.98 -28.99 -7.00
N ALA A 7 -71.61 -28.00 -7.63
CA ALA A 7 -71.15 -27.43 -8.88
C ALA A 7 -70.57 -26.04 -8.57
N GLY A 8 -69.28 -25.87 -8.82
CA GLY A 8 -68.62 -24.57 -8.77
C GLY A 8 -69.07 -23.70 -9.93
N SER A 9 -69.24 -22.40 -9.65
CA SER A 9 -69.29 -21.37 -10.68
C SER A 9 -67.94 -20.66 -10.70
N LYS A 10 -67.32 -20.66 -11.88
CA LYS A 10 -66.01 -20.08 -12.18
C LYS A 10 -66.11 -18.55 -12.27
N THR A 11 -65.06 -17.92 -11.77
CA THR A 11 -64.49 -16.61 -12.07
C THR A 11 -64.91 -16.00 -13.41
N ALA A 12 -65.43 -14.78 -13.36
CA ALA A 12 -65.39 -13.83 -14.47
C ALA A 12 -64.50 -12.64 -14.04
N ALA A 13 -63.51 -12.33 -14.88
CA ALA A 13 -62.46 -11.35 -14.65
C ALA A 13 -62.84 -9.96 -15.19
N ALA A 14 -62.42 -8.90 -14.47
CA ALA A 14 -61.94 -7.60 -14.98
C ALA A 14 -61.79 -6.59 -13.81
N PRO A 15 -60.96 -5.53 -13.89
CA PRO A 15 -59.65 -5.38 -14.54
C PRO A 15 -58.54 -5.01 -13.52
N THR A 16 -57.28 -5.33 -13.84
CA THR A 16 -56.10 -4.87 -13.09
C THR A 16 -55.85 -3.40 -13.40
N GLN A 17 -56.55 -2.49 -12.73
CA GLN A 17 -56.06 -1.13 -12.56
C GLN A 17 -54.91 -1.22 -11.54
N PRO A 18 -53.72 -0.65 -11.80
CA PRO A 18 -52.78 -0.41 -10.72
C PRO A 18 -53.51 0.51 -9.76
N ILE A 19 -53.83 0.00 -8.57
CA ILE A 19 -54.39 0.82 -7.51
C ILE A 19 -53.26 1.79 -7.13
N GLU A 20 -53.26 2.99 -7.72
CA GLU A 20 -52.46 4.12 -7.25
C GLU A 20 -53.06 4.53 -5.91
N ILE A 21 -52.64 3.82 -4.87
CA ILE A 21 -52.90 4.20 -3.49
C ILE A 21 -52.20 5.55 -3.31
N SER A 22 -52.94 6.60 -2.93
CA SER A 22 -52.33 7.90 -2.64
C SER A 22 -51.32 7.75 -1.50
N GLU A 23 -50.24 8.53 -1.52
CA GLU A 23 -49.18 8.41 -0.51
C GLU A 23 -49.74 8.52 0.93
N GLU A 24 -50.79 9.32 1.13
CA GLU A 24 -51.47 9.45 2.42
C GLU A 24 -52.15 8.15 2.86
N GLU A 25 -52.78 7.42 1.94
CA GLU A 25 -53.36 6.10 2.25
C GLU A 25 -52.29 5.04 2.48
N GLN A 26 -51.16 5.13 1.79
CA GLN A 26 -50.00 4.26 2.05
C GLN A 26 -49.45 4.48 3.46
N TRP A 27 -49.24 5.74 3.86
CA TRP A 27 -48.78 6.09 5.21
C TRP A 27 -49.76 5.66 6.30
N ARG A 28 -51.08 5.77 6.04
CA ARG A 28 -52.13 5.27 6.94
C ARG A 28 -52.01 3.76 7.14
N LEU A 29 -51.88 3.00 6.05
CA LEU A 29 -51.79 1.54 6.08
C LEU A 29 -50.50 1.06 6.76
N ILE A 30 -49.36 1.73 6.56
CA ILE A 30 -48.09 1.41 7.22
C ILE A 30 -48.20 1.59 8.74
N ASN A 31 -48.87 2.66 9.18
CA ASN A 31 -49.09 2.94 10.60
C ASN A 31 -50.11 1.97 11.24
N GLU A 32 -51.21 1.66 10.55
CA GLU A 32 -52.23 0.72 11.04
C GLU A 32 -51.74 -0.73 11.06
N SER A 33 -50.95 -1.14 10.07
CA SER A 33 -50.42 -2.51 9.98
C SER A 33 -49.27 -2.79 10.95
N GLY A 34 -48.64 -1.75 11.50
CA GLY A 34 -47.50 -1.88 12.41
C GLY A 34 -46.27 -2.55 11.77
N ILE A 35 -46.23 -2.65 10.44
CA ILE A 35 -45.17 -3.34 9.67
C ILE A 35 -43.79 -2.77 10.00
N LEU A 36 -43.70 -1.47 10.24
CA LEU A 36 -42.44 -0.78 10.57
C LEU A 36 -41.85 -1.25 11.92
N ASN A 37 -42.69 -1.68 12.87
CA ASN A 37 -42.26 -2.17 14.18
C ASN A 37 -41.88 -3.66 14.16
N GLN A 38 -42.23 -4.38 13.10
CA GLN A 38 -41.86 -5.79 12.91
C GLN A 38 -40.51 -5.96 12.21
N VAL A 39 -39.90 -4.87 11.71
CA VAL A 39 -38.56 -4.91 11.14
C VAL A 39 -37.55 -4.98 12.29
N PRO A 40 -36.77 -6.08 12.43
CA PRO A 40 -35.71 -6.15 13.42
C PRO A 40 -34.73 -5.00 13.17
N GLN A 41 -34.53 -4.12 14.14
CA GLN A 41 -33.58 -2.99 14.07
C GLN A 41 -32.10 -3.40 13.91
N GLY A 42 -31.82 -4.68 13.62
CA GLY A 42 -30.49 -5.22 13.34
C GLY A 42 -30.19 -5.46 11.86
N ILE A 43 -31.12 -5.17 10.95
CA ILE A 43 -30.86 -5.29 9.50
C ILE A 43 -30.36 -3.94 8.99
N SER A 44 -29.05 -3.71 9.12
CA SER A 44 -28.38 -2.64 8.37
C SER A 44 -28.66 -2.82 6.87
N PRO A 45 -28.88 -1.76 6.07
CA PRO A 45 -29.16 -1.89 4.63
C PRO A 45 -28.10 -2.68 3.82
N SER A 46 -26.93 -2.92 4.42
CA SER A 46 -25.85 -3.75 3.91
C SER A 46 -26.13 -5.26 3.87
N THR A 47 -27.19 -5.78 4.53
CA THR A 47 -27.54 -7.22 4.47
C THR A 47 -28.63 -7.57 3.45
N LEU A 48 -29.31 -6.58 2.85
CA LEU A 48 -30.39 -6.83 1.89
C LEU A 48 -29.97 -6.87 0.42
N TYR A 49 -28.79 -6.32 0.12
CA TYR A 49 -28.15 -6.46 -1.18
C TYR A 49 -27.08 -7.55 -1.05
N PRO A 50 -26.92 -8.48 -2.02
CA PRO A 50 -25.68 -9.22 -2.10
C PRO A 50 -24.57 -8.17 -2.11
N PRO A 51 -23.61 -8.23 -1.17
CA PRO A 51 -22.60 -7.21 -1.09
C PRO A 51 -21.93 -7.13 -2.46
N SER A 52 -21.94 -5.93 -3.04
CA SER A 52 -21.15 -5.65 -4.24
C SER A 52 -19.75 -6.19 -4.01
N GLU A 53 -19.11 -6.79 -5.02
CA GLU A 53 -17.73 -7.30 -4.89
C GLU A 53 -16.79 -6.27 -4.25
N ALA A 54 -17.06 -4.97 -4.46
CA ALA A 54 -16.35 -3.86 -3.84
C ALA A 54 -16.61 -3.68 -2.33
N GLN A 55 -17.78 -4.09 -1.81
CA GLN A 55 -18.13 -4.04 -0.38
C GLN A 55 -17.64 -5.28 0.37
N VAL A 56 -17.62 -6.45 -0.27
CA VAL A 56 -17.01 -7.67 0.31
C VAL A 56 -15.51 -7.47 0.52
N ALA A 57 -14.82 -6.88 -0.47
CA ALA A 57 -13.40 -6.55 -0.37
C ALA A 57 -13.07 -5.52 0.72
N ALA A 58 -14.06 -4.75 1.18
CA ALA A 58 -13.87 -3.71 2.20
C ALA A 58 -14.18 -4.19 3.64
N GLN A 59 -14.82 -5.36 3.82
CA GLN A 59 -15.28 -5.83 5.14
C GLN A 59 -14.58 -7.10 5.66
N SER A 60 -13.92 -7.89 4.81
CA SER A 60 -12.93 -8.84 5.32
C SER A 60 -11.67 -8.06 5.73
N PRO A 61 -11.09 -8.27 6.92
CA PRO A 61 -9.67 -7.98 7.05
C PRO A 61 -9.00 -8.78 5.94
N PRO A 62 -8.28 -8.16 5.00
CA PRO A 62 -7.50 -8.94 4.07
C PRO A 62 -6.47 -9.64 4.95
N GLU A 63 -6.72 -10.91 5.29
CA GLU A 63 -5.66 -11.89 5.39
C GLU A 63 -4.96 -11.79 4.03
N SER A 64 -4.02 -10.85 3.92
CA SER A 64 -3.37 -10.52 2.66
C SER A 64 -2.80 -11.82 2.16
N SER A 65 -3.34 -12.31 1.03
CA SER A 65 -2.88 -13.57 0.50
C SER A 65 -1.38 -13.43 0.28
N PHE A 66 -0.63 -14.50 0.49
CA PHE A 66 0.82 -14.47 0.28
C PHE A 66 1.19 -13.90 -1.11
N CYS A 67 0.33 -14.12 -2.11
CA CYS A 67 0.42 -13.52 -3.43
C CYS A 67 0.32 -11.99 -3.41
N ASP A 68 -0.62 -11.42 -2.64
CA ASP A 68 -0.81 -9.97 -2.51
C ASP A 68 0.41 -9.32 -1.84
N GLU A 69 1.00 -9.99 -0.84
CA GLU A 69 2.22 -9.50 -0.19
C GLU A 69 3.43 -9.53 -1.14
N ILE A 70 3.61 -10.61 -1.90
CA ILE A 70 4.64 -10.69 -2.93
C ILE A 70 4.42 -9.62 -3.98
N PHE A 71 3.19 -9.45 -4.45
CA PHE A 71 2.85 -8.46 -5.47
C PHE A 71 3.16 -7.04 -4.96
N ASN A 72 2.72 -6.70 -3.76
CA ASN A 72 3.01 -5.41 -3.13
C ASN A 72 4.52 -5.19 -2.93
N ALA A 73 5.27 -6.22 -2.54
CA ALA A 73 6.72 -6.13 -2.45
C ALA A 73 7.35 -5.96 -3.84
N ALA A 74 6.90 -6.70 -4.86
CA ALA A 74 7.41 -6.61 -6.23
C ALA A 74 7.21 -5.21 -6.82
N LEU A 75 6.07 -4.57 -6.54
CA LEU A 75 5.81 -3.18 -6.93
C LEU A 75 6.83 -2.20 -6.34
N LEU A 76 7.42 -2.49 -5.18
CA LEU A 76 8.52 -1.72 -4.61
C LEU A 76 9.88 -2.17 -5.16
N VAL A 77 10.11 -3.47 -5.36
CA VAL A 77 11.40 -3.99 -5.86
C VAL A 77 11.76 -3.42 -7.23
N ILE A 78 10.77 -3.23 -8.12
CA ILE A 78 10.99 -2.68 -9.47
C ILE A 78 11.65 -1.28 -9.41
N PRO A 79 11.04 -0.25 -8.78
CA PRO A 79 11.64 1.08 -8.71
C PRO A 79 12.93 1.13 -7.87
N PHE A 80 13.08 0.29 -6.85
CA PHE A 80 14.35 0.28 -6.08
C PHE A 80 15.49 -0.42 -6.83
N SER A 81 15.19 -1.42 -7.66
CA SER A 81 16.19 -2.04 -8.55
C SER A 81 16.63 -1.07 -9.65
N SER A 82 15.69 -0.30 -10.22
CA SER A 82 16.04 0.75 -11.18
C SER A 82 16.84 1.87 -10.52
N MET A 83 16.49 2.28 -9.29
CA MET A 83 17.27 3.23 -8.51
C MET A 83 18.70 2.74 -8.26
N PHE A 84 18.88 1.47 -7.88
CA PHE A 84 20.21 0.88 -7.70
C PHE A 84 21.04 0.96 -8.98
N LEU A 85 20.44 0.56 -10.11
CA LEU A 85 21.08 0.61 -11.43
C LEU A 85 21.41 2.05 -11.85
N LEU A 86 20.51 3.00 -11.60
CA LEU A 86 20.75 4.42 -11.84
C LEU A 86 21.93 4.92 -11.03
N MET A 87 22.02 4.56 -9.74
CA MET A 87 23.12 4.98 -8.89
C MET A 87 24.46 4.40 -9.37
N GLU A 88 24.50 3.14 -9.81
CA GLU A 88 25.67 2.55 -10.46
C GLU A 88 26.10 3.39 -11.67
N ILE A 89 25.17 3.70 -12.58
CA ILE A 89 25.48 4.49 -13.78
C ILE A 89 25.98 5.89 -13.41
N LEU A 90 25.30 6.58 -12.49
CA LEU A 90 25.65 7.95 -12.08
C LEU A 90 27.07 8.03 -11.53
N ILE A 91 27.48 7.07 -10.70
CA ILE A 91 28.83 7.07 -10.13
C ILE A 91 29.87 6.81 -11.22
N HIS A 92 29.62 5.90 -12.15
CA HIS A 92 30.56 5.68 -13.26
C HIS A 92 30.70 6.93 -14.15
N GLN A 93 29.58 7.64 -14.40
CA GLN A 93 29.60 8.90 -15.14
C GLN A 93 30.34 10.02 -14.37
N GLN A 94 30.15 10.14 -13.06
CA GLN A 94 30.83 11.14 -12.22
C GLN A 94 32.35 11.00 -12.22
N TYR A 95 32.87 9.77 -12.41
CA TYR A 95 34.30 9.49 -12.43
C TYR A 95 34.84 9.16 -13.83
N ALA A 96 34.05 9.40 -14.89
CA ALA A 96 34.41 9.12 -16.28
C ALA A 96 35.02 7.71 -16.50
N LYS A 97 34.47 6.71 -15.80
CA LYS A 97 34.88 5.30 -15.89
C LYS A 97 33.96 4.56 -16.85
N GLU A 98 34.53 3.66 -17.64
CA GLU A 98 33.74 2.82 -18.56
C GLU A 98 32.82 1.88 -17.78
N VAL A 99 31.53 1.91 -18.12
CA VAL A 99 30.53 0.98 -17.57
C VAL A 99 30.62 -0.32 -18.36
N THR A 100 31.24 -1.34 -17.79
CA THR A 100 31.21 -2.67 -18.37
C THR A 100 29.88 -3.35 -18.04
N VAL A 101 29.08 -3.70 -19.05
CA VAL A 101 27.78 -4.36 -18.84
C VAL A 101 27.90 -5.66 -18.03
N LYS A 102 29.02 -6.37 -18.19
CA LYS A 102 29.33 -7.59 -17.42
C LYS A 102 29.53 -7.29 -15.93
N SER A 103 30.29 -6.25 -15.58
CA SER A 103 30.49 -5.90 -14.17
C SER A 103 29.19 -5.40 -13.54
N LEU A 104 28.37 -4.68 -14.28
CA LEU A 104 27.04 -4.28 -13.82
C LEU A 104 26.17 -5.52 -13.53
N ALA A 105 26.13 -6.49 -14.44
CA ALA A 105 25.37 -7.73 -14.25
C ALA A 105 25.87 -8.56 -13.05
N GLU A 106 27.19 -8.65 -12.86
CA GLU A 106 27.80 -9.34 -11.72
C GLU A 106 27.44 -8.71 -10.37
N ARG A 107 27.25 -7.39 -10.33
CA ARG A 107 26.82 -6.67 -9.12
C ARG A 107 25.32 -6.71 -8.92
N LEU A 108 24.56 -6.62 -10.01
CA LEU A 108 23.10 -6.59 -9.99
C LEU A 108 22.50 -7.96 -9.65
N GLY A 109 23.13 -9.04 -10.13
CA GLY A 109 22.74 -10.43 -9.88
C GLY A 109 22.50 -10.74 -8.40
N PRO A 110 23.46 -10.49 -7.49
CA PRO A 110 23.24 -10.66 -6.06
C PRO A 110 22.47 -9.49 -5.43
N ALA A 111 22.58 -8.26 -5.94
CA ALA A 111 21.93 -7.11 -5.33
C ALA A 111 20.40 -7.18 -5.37
N ILE A 112 19.81 -7.52 -6.53
CA ILE A 112 18.34 -7.59 -6.70
C ILE A 112 17.68 -8.56 -5.71
N PRO A 113 18.09 -9.85 -5.59
CA PRO A 113 17.42 -10.78 -4.68
C PRO A 113 17.62 -10.40 -3.21
N ILE A 114 18.80 -9.89 -2.82
CA ILE A 114 19.04 -9.40 -1.45
C ILE A 114 18.08 -8.24 -1.15
N LEU A 115 17.96 -7.30 -2.07
CA LEU A 115 17.09 -6.14 -1.94
C LEU A 115 15.62 -6.56 -1.95
N ALA A 116 15.24 -7.55 -2.77
CA ALA A 116 13.90 -8.11 -2.80
C ALA A 116 13.50 -8.77 -1.49
N VAL A 117 14.36 -9.61 -0.90
CA VAL A 117 14.12 -10.24 0.40
C VAL A 117 14.02 -9.18 1.50
N PHE A 118 14.92 -8.18 1.48
CA PHE A 118 14.89 -7.09 2.44
C PHE A 118 13.58 -6.29 2.35
N ILE A 119 13.16 -5.90 1.15
CA ILE A 119 11.91 -5.18 0.89
C ILE A 119 10.71 -6.03 1.29
N PHE A 120 10.67 -7.30 0.91
CA PHE A 120 9.56 -8.19 1.24
C PHE A 120 9.36 -8.29 2.76
N TYR A 121 10.45 -8.53 3.51
CA TYR A 121 10.38 -8.68 4.97
C TYR A 121 9.92 -7.39 5.67
N THR A 122 10.49 -6.26 5.25
CA THR A 122 10.19 -4.95 5.84
C THR A 122 8.81 -4.42 5.43
N ASN A 123 8.33 -4.77 4.23
CA ASN A 123 6.96 -4.45 3.79
C ASN A 123 5.93 -5.28 4.53
N ARG A 124 6.17 -6.58 4.71
CA ARG A 124 5.29 -7.48 5.50
C ARG A 124 5.09 -6.97 6.93
N HIS A 125 6.13 -6.42 7.54
CA HIS A 125 6.07 -5.90 8.91
C HIS A 125 6.16 -4.38 8.98
N LYS A 126 5.61 -3.65 7.99
CA LYS A 126 5.76 -2.19 7.87
C LYS A 126 5.35 -1.43 9.14
N ASN A 127 4.26 -1.84 9.78
CA ASN A 127 3.72 -1.17 10.97
C ASN A 127 4.27 -1.73 12.29
N ALA A 128 5.10 -2.77 12.24
CA ALA A 128 5.70 -3.31 13.44
C ALA A 128 6.73 -2.32 13.99
N TRP A 129 6.62 -2.04 15.30
CA TRP A 129 7.57 -1.20 16.01
C TRP A 129 9.05 -1.56 15.77
N PRO A 130 9.49 -2.84 15.79
CA PRO A 130 10.88 -3.19 15.54
C PRO A 130 11.34 -2.86 14.12
N THR A 131 10.50 -3.07 13.10
CA THR A 131 10.82 -2.71 11.72
C THR A 131 11.01 -1.20 11.57
N GLN A 132 10.09 -0.41 12.15
CA GLN A 132 10.18 1.05 12.12
C GLN A 132 11.40 1.57 12.89
N LEU A 133 11.79 0.92 13.99
CA LEU A 133 13.02 1.25 14.72
C LEU A 133 14.27 0.89 13.90
N LEU A 134 14.30 -0.31 13.30
CA LEU A 134 15.38 -0.77 12.45
C LEU A 134 15.61 0.19 11.28
N LEU A 135 14.55 0.55 10.56
CA LEU A 135 14.62 1.50 9.44
C LEU A 135 15.06 2.89 9.92
N PHE A 136 14.63 3.33 11.10
CA PHE A 136 15.06 4.62 11.65
C PHE A 136 16.55 4.63 11.97
N VAL A 137 17.07 3.58 12.62
CA VAL A 137 18.51 3.44 12.91
C VAL A 137 19.31 3.35 11.62
N LEU A 138 18.85 2.54 10.66
CA LEU A 138 19.46 2.39 9.35
C LEU A 138 19.51 3.72 8.60
N ALA A 139 18.45 4.52 8.66
CA ALA A 139 18.41 5.84 8.04
C ALA A 139 19.36 6.84 8.74
N ASN A 140 19.45 6.78 10.07
CA ASN A 140 20.32 7.66 10.86
C ASN A 140 21.81 7.35 10.67
N ILE A 141 22.16 6.10 10.37
CA ILE A 141 23.54 5.71 10.05
C ILE A 141 23.82 5.92 8.56
N GLY A 142 22.90 5.50 7.69
CA GLY A 142 23.04 5.50 6.25
C GLY A 142 23.28 6.87 5.66
N GLY A 143 22.46 7.87 6.02
CA GLY A 143 22.57 9.24 5.49
C GLY A 143 23.92 9.89 5.82
N PRO A 144 24.31 10.00 7.10
CA PRO A 144 25.61 10.53 7.50
C PRO A 144 26.79 9.78 6.88
N ARG A 145 26.71 8.44 6.84
CA ARG A 145 27.76 7.59 6.25
C ARG A 145 27.93 7.84 4.75
N LEU A 146 26.83 8.08 4.02
CA LEU A 146 26.82 8.46 2.61
C LEU A 146 27.49 9.80 2.37
N ILE A 147 27.11 10.83 3.15
CA ILE A 147 27.69 12.16 3.00
C ILE A 147 29.19 12.11 3.30
N TRP A 148 29.61 11.38 4.34
CA TRP A 148 31.02 11.16 4.63
C TRP A 148 31.74 10.42 3.49
N LEU A 149 31.11 9.38 2.92
CA LEU A 149 31.66 8.59 1.83
C LEU A 149 31.95 9.47 0.61
N PHE A 150 31.00 10.30 0.18
CA PHE A 150 31.19 11.19 -0.96
C PHE A 150 32.21 12.31 -0.72
N ASN A 151 32.33 12.80 0.52
CA ASN A 151 33.25 13.91 0.83
C ASN A 151 34.69 13.46 1.09
N ARG A 152 34.91 12.25 1.65
CA ARG A 152 36.22 11.85 2.17
C ARG A 152 36.75 10.53 1.64
N ALA A 153 35.93 9.66 1.06
CA ALA A 153 36.41 8.36 0.61
C ALA A 153 37.10 8.46 -0.75
N SER A 154 37.98 7.49 -1.02
CA SER A 154 38.56 7.33 -2.35
C SER A 154 37.50 6.87 -3.35
N TYR A 155 37.71 7.18 -4.63
CA TYR A 155 36.74 6.86 -5.69
C TYR A 155 36.37 5.37 -5.73
N VAL A 156 37.32 4.46 -5.47
CA VAL A 156 37.10 3.01 -5.46
C VAL A 156 36.08 2.63 -4.39
N LEU A 157 36.19 3.23 -3.20
CA LEU A 157 35.26 2.97 -2.10
C LEU A 157 33.86 3.53 -2.40
N ILE A 158 33.79 4.69 -3.04
CA ILE A 158 32.52 5.31 -3.46
C ILE A 158 31.82 4.39 -4.46
N MET A 159 32.52 3.94 -5.49
CA MET A 159 32.01 3.02 -6.51
C MET A 159 31.55 1.68 -5.91
N MET A 160 32.23 1.20 -4.88
CA MET A 160 31.88 -0.05 -4.24
C MET A 160 30.67 0.05 -3.30
N GLN A 161 30.57 1.11 -2.51
CA GLN A 161 29.63 1.21 -1.38
C GLN A 161 28.44 2.14 -1.63
N ALA A 162 28.58 3.17 -2.45
CA ALA A 162 27.54 4.18 -2.61
C ALA A 162 26.25 3.66 -3.26
N PRO A 163 26.28 2.81 -4.31
CA PRO A 163 25.04 2.30 -4.93
C PRO A 163 24.10 1.56 -3.97
N PRO A 164 24.55 0.51 -3.25
CA PRO A 164 23.69 -0.20 -2.32
C PRO A 164 23.32 0.68 -1.12
N LEU A 165 24.25 1.48 -0.60
CA LEU A 165 24.00 2.31 0.59
C LEU A 165 22.99 3.42 0.30
N ALA A 166 23.06 4.06 -0.87
CA ALA A 166 22.11 5.09 -1.29
C ALA A 166 20.71 4.53 -1.47
N THR A 167 20.60 3.41 -2.17
CA THR A 167 19.31 2.73 -2.40
C THR A 167 18.67 2.32 -1.08
N LEU A 168 19.47 1.77 -0.16
CA LEU A 168 18.99 1.35 1.17
C LEU A 168 18.57 2.53 2.05
N TRP A 169 19.32 3.64 2.00
CA TRP A 169 18.99 4.85 2.75
C TRP A 169 17.68 5.50 2.26
N VAL A 170 17.52 5.63 0.94
CA VAL A 170 16.28 6.17 0.34
C VAL A 170 15.10 5.24 0.64
N TYR A 171 15.29 3.93 0.52
CA TYR A 171 14.28 2.96 0.92
C TYR A 171 13.84 3.16 2.38
N ALA A 172 14.81 3.28 3.30
CA ALA A 172 14.52 3.47 4.71
C ALA A 172 13.72 4.75 4.98
N ILE A 173 14.04 5.85 4.30
CA ILE A 173 13.27 7.10 4.39
C ILE A 173 11.83 6.92 3.88
N VAL A 174 11.66 6.28 2.72
CA VAL A 174 10.35 6.07 2.10
C VAL A 174 9.43 5.20 2.98
N GLN A 175 9.98 4.22 3.71
CA GLN A 175 9.17 3.34 4.57
C GLN A 175 8.98 3.82 6.01
N LEU A 176 9.71 4.84 6.44
CA LEU A 176 9.50 5.44 7.75
C LEU A 176 8.16 6.18 7.81
N THR A 177 7.51 6.11 8.96
CA THR A 177 6.38 7.00 9.26
C THR A 177 6.80 8.46 9.11
N LEU A 178 5.91 9.31 8.60
CA LEU A 178 6.22 10.69 8.18
C LEU A 178 6.96 11.49 9.28
N GLY A 179 6.53 11.37 10.54
CA GLY A 179 7.20 12.05 11.66
C GLY A 179 8.64 11.58 11.88
N ARG A 180 8.90 10.27 11.80
CA ARG A 180 10.26 9.70 11.97
C ARG A 180 11.14 10.00 10.75
N ALA A 181 10.56 10.07 9.55
CA ALA A 181 11.27 10.45 8.34
C ALA A 181 11.75 11.91 8.39
N ILE A 182 10.87 12.84 8.78
CA ILE A 182 11.24 14.25 8.97
C ILE A 182 12.32 14.38 10.04
N LEU A 183 12.16 13.71 11.18
CA LEU A 183 13.15 13.72 12.25
C LEU A 183 14.51 13.21 11.76
N ASN A 184 14.53 12.10 11.01
CA ASN A 184 15.76 11.58 10.42
C ASN A 184 16.43 12.62 9.51
N LEU A 185 15.69 13.24 8.59
CA LEU A 185 16.24 14.26 7.69
C LEU A 185 16.78 15.47 8.44
N VAL A 186 16.09 15.92 9.50
CA VAL A 186 16.57 17.00 10.37
C VAL A 186 17.87 16.60 11.06
N ILE A 187 17.95 15.40 11.65
CA ILE A 187 19.18 14.90 12.30
C ILE A 187 20.34 14.85 11.31
N VAL A 188 20.12 14.31 10.11
CA VAL A 188 21.15 14.23 9.06
C VAL A 188 21.59 15.62 8.62
N GLY A 189 20.65 16.56 8.42
CA GLY A 189 20.95 17.94 8.05
C GLY A 189 21.71 18.72 9.13
N VAL A 190 21.32 18.56 10.40
CA VAL A 190 22.02 19.15 11.55
C VAL A 190 23.42 18.56 11.67
N TRP A 191 23.55 17.23 11.59
CA TRP A 191 24.85 16.56 11.62
C TRP A 191 25.74 17.02 10.47
N MET A 192 25.18 17.18 9.27
CA MET A 192 25.92 17.68 8.12
C MET A 192 26.51 19.08 8.36
N LYS A 193 25.70 20.00 8.89
CA LYS A 193 26.16 21.34 9.27
C LYS A 193 27.22 21.29 10.37
N TRP A 194 27.01 20.47 11.39
CA TRP A 194 27.96 20.35 12.51
C TRP A 194 29.29 19.71 12.09
N ALA A 195 29.26 18.74 11.17
CA ALA A 195 30.44 18.09 10.62
C ALA A 195 31.23 18.98 9.62
N GLY A 196 30.75 20.21 9.35
CA GLY A 196 31.42 21.17 8.48
C GLY A 196 31.51 20.73 7.02
N MET A 197 30.66 19.79 6.59
CA MET A 197 30.68 19.30 5.22
C MET A 197 29.93 20.28 4.32
N LYS A 198 30.62 20.78 3.29
CA LYS A 198 30.05 21.73 2.35
C LYS A 198 29.17 20.97 1.34
N LEU A 199 27.85 21.23 1.33
CA LEU A 199 27.10 21.16 0.06
C LEU A 199 27.76 22.23 -0.79
N SER A 200 28.28 21.86 -1.96
CA SER A 200 29.02 22.74 -2.86
C SER A 200 28.61 24.21 -2.74
N SER A 201 29.60 25.06 -2.47
CA SER A 201 29.50 26.52 -2.60
C SER A 201 29.08 26.83 -4.03
N ILE A 202 27.78 26.95 -4.27
CA ILE A 202 27.24 27.65 -5.42
C ILE A 202 27.60 29.12 -5.18
N GLY A 203 28.64 29.57 -5.88
CA GLY A 203 28.83 30.98 -6.21
C GLY A 203 27.82 31.39 -7.29
#